data_AF-A0A9E3WZG0-F1
#
_entry.id   AF-A0A9E3WZG0-F1
#
_cell.length_a   1.000
_cell.length_b   1.000
_cell.length_c   1.000
_cell.angle_alpha   90.00
_cell.angle_beta   90.00
_cell.angle_gamma   90.00
#
_symmetry.space_group_name_H-M   'P 1'
#
loop_
_entity.id
_entity.type
_entity.pdbx_description
1 polymer ?
#
loop_
_entity_poly.entity_id
_entity_poly.type
_entity_poly.pdbx_seq_one_letter_code
_entity_poly.pdbx_strand_id
1 'polypeptide(L)'
;MTFEHFGFDARIGAGIEAAGFVNPTPIQEQAIPVVLKDGDVLGLAQTGTGKTAAFVLPILQRLLRGKLRYPRALVVAPTRELAEQIHETI
;
A
#
# COMPACT_ATOMS: atom_id res chain seq x y z
N MET A 1 0.93 -16.84 2.68
CA MET A 1 -0.47 -16.37 2.80
C MET A 1 -0.84 -15.64 1.52
N THR A 2 -2.10 -15.55 1.12
CA THR A 2 -2.50 -14.72 -0.05
C THR A 2 -2.93 -13.33 0.41
N PHE A 3 -3.00 -12.36 -0.52
CA PHE A 3 -3.49 -11.02 -0.22
C PHE A 3 -4.96 -10.98 0.26
N GLU A 4 -5.74 -12.00 -0.09
CA GLU A 4 -7.15 -12.14 0.33
C GLU A 4 -7.31 -12.13 1.85
N HIS A 5 -6.30 -12.59 2.59
CA HIS A 5 -6.34 -12.66 4.06
C HIS A 5 -6.31 -11.28 4.74
N PHE A 6 -5.95 -10.21 4.02
CA PHE A 6 -5.96 -8.86 4.55
C PHE A 6 -7.35 -8.21 4.58
N GLY A 7 -8.35 -8.81 3.92
CA GLY A 7 -9.72 -8.31 3.94
C GLY A 7 -9.91 -6.96 3.21
N PHE A 8 -9.18 -6.75 2.11
CA PHE A 8 -9.36 -5.59 1.25
C PHE A 8 -10.75 -5.58 0.58
N ASP A 9 -11.24 -4.38 0.23
CA ASP A 9 -12.42 -4.22 -0.61
C ASP A 9 -12.22 -4.92 -1.97
N ALA A 10 -13.29 -5.51 -2.52
CA ALA A 10 -13.24 -6.29 -3.76
C ALA A 10 -12.60 -5.53 -4.93
N ARG A 11 -12.77 -4.20 -5.00
CA ARG A 11 -12.15 -3.37 -6.05
C ARG A 11 -10.62 -3.34 -5.93
N ILE A 12 -10.11 -3.33 -4.70
CA ILE A 12 -8.67 -3.39 -4.44
C ILE A 12 -8.16 -4.80 -4.67
N GLY A 13 -8.91 -5.83 -4.24
CA GLY A 13 -8.58 -7.23 -4.52
C GLY A 13 -8.41 -7.50 -6.02
N ALA A 14 -9.36 -7.06 -6.84
CA ALA A 14 -9.27 -7.17 -8.30
C ALA A 14 -8.04 -6.44 -8.88
N GLY A 15 -7.67 -5.27 -8.32
CA GLY A 15 -6.46 -4.55 -8.72
C GLY A 15 -5.16 -5.27 -8.35
N ILE A 16 -5.12 -5.88 -7.16
CA ILE A 16 -4.00 -6.71 -6.70
C ILE A 16 -3.79 -7.90 -7.65
N GLU A 17 -4.87 -8.60 -8.00
CA GLU A 17 -4.84 -9.73 -8.95
C GLU A 17 -4.39 -9.28 -10.35
N ALA A 18 -4.97 -8.20 -10.88
CA ALA A 18 -4.62 -7.66 -12.19
C ALA A 18 -3.16 -7.19 -12.27
N ALA A 19 -2.60 -6.70 -11.16
CA ALA A 19 -1.19 -6.34 -11.06
C ALA A 19 -0.26 -7.56 -10.88
N GLY A 20 -0.80 -8.78 -10.78
CA GLY A 20 -0.03 -10.02 -10.65
C GLY A 20 0.54 -10.26 -9.27
N PHE A 21 0.02 -9.61 -8.23
CA PHE A 21 0.43 -9.85 -6.85
C PHE A 21 -0.17 -11.16 -6.32
N VAL A 22 0.67 -12.19 -6.21
CA VAL A 22 0.23 -13.52 -5.73
C VAL A 22 0.37 -13.64 -4.22
N ASN A 23 1.60 -13.49 -3.72
CA ASN A 23 1.93 -13.62 -2.31
C ASN A 23 2.52 -12.29 -1.81
N PRO A 24 2.10 -11.80 -0.64
CA PRO A 24 2.71 -10.64 -0.01
C PRO A 24 4.15 -10.95 0.40
N THR A 25 5.02 -9.94 0.31
CA THR A 25 6.39 -10.01 0.80
C THR A 25 6.41 -9.90 2.33
N PRO A 26 7.51 -10.27 3.02
CA PRO A 26 7.56 -10.24 4.48
C PRO A 26 7.24 -8.86 5.09
N ILE A 27 7.65 -7.77 4.44
CA ILE A 27 7.33 -6.41 4.91
C ILE A 27 5.84 -6.08 4.73
N GLN A 28 5.19 -6.59 3.67
CA GLN A 28 3.76 -6.42 3.43
C GLN A 28 2.93 -7.22 4.43
N GLU A 29 3.30 -8.49 4.69
CA GLU A 29 2.64 -9.36 5.67
C GLU A 29 2.64 -8.75 7.07
N GLN A 30 3.75 -8.11 7.47
CA GLN A 30 3.90 -7.51 8.79
C GLN A 30 3.26 -6.12 8.90
N ALA A 31 3.39 -5.28 7.85
CA ALA A 31 2.93 -3.90 7.91
C ALA A 31 1.43 -3.74 7.63
N ILE A 32 0.89 -4.41 6.60
CA ILE A 32 -0.48 -4.19 6.13
C ILE A 32 -1.52 -4.34 7.26
N PRO A 33 -1.51 -5.42 8.07
CA PRO A 33 -2.50 -5.59 9.13
C PRO A 33 -2.43 -4.52 10.21
N VAL A 34 -1.24 -3.96 10.48
CA VAL A 34 -1.07 -2.89 11.47
C VAL A 34 -1.65 -1.59 10.96
N VAL A 35 -1.32 -1.22 9.71
CA VAL A 35 -1.83 0.02 9.10
C VAL A 35 -3.35 -0.04 8.89
N LEU A 36 -3.91 -1.19 8.52
CA LEU A 36 -5.37 -1.36 8.40
C LEU A 36 -6.12 -1.21 9.73
N LYS A 37 -5.44 -1.39 10.87
CA LYS A 37 -5.98 -1.20 12.23
C LYS A 37 -5.69 0.18 12.81
N ASP A 38 -5.32 1.14 11.96
CA ASP A 38 -4.96 2.50 12.38
C ASP A 38 -3.71 2.60 13.26
N GLY A 39 -2.84 1.60 13.19
CA GLY A 39 -1.52 1.64 13.80
C GLY A 39 -0.46 2.31 12.93
N ASP A 40 0.53 2.91 13.57
CA ASP A 40 1.73 3.44 12.93
C ASP A 40 2.80 2.35 12.76
N VAL A 41 3.58 2.43 11.69
CA VAL A 41 4.59 1.43 11.34
C VAL A 41 5.92 2.11 10.98
N LEU A 42 7.01 1.62 11.57
CA LEU A 42 8.37 1.88 11.09
C LEU A 42 8.85 0.66 10.28
N GLY A 43 8.89 0.79 8.96
CA GLY A 43 9.32 -0.28 8.06
C GLY A 43 10.78 -0.16 7.64
N LEU A 44 11.61 -1.13 8.02
CA LEU A 44 13.00 -1.25 7.58
C LEU A 44 13.12 -2.41 6.58
N ALA A 45 13.34 -2.10 5.30
CA ALA A 45 13.62 -3.13 4.30
C ALA A 45 14.44 -2.55 3.13
N GLN A 46 15.11 -3.41 2.37
CA GLN A 46 15.87 -3.02 1.16
C GLN A 46 14.95 -2.59 0.02
N THR A 47 15.44 -1.79 -0.94
CA THR A 47 14.71 -1.49 -2.19
C THR A 47 14.34 -2.78 -2.94
N GLY A 48 13.20 -2.79 -3.63
CA GLY A 48 12.71 -3.98 -4.34
C GLY A 48 11.99 -5.02 -3.46
N THR A 49 11.88 -4.81 -2.16
CA THR A 49 11.19 -5.76 -1.23
C THR A 49 9.68 -5.55 -1.13
N GLY A 50 9.09 -4.69 -1.95
CA GLY A 50 7.64 -4.45 -1.96
C GLY A 50 7.13 -3.44 -0.91
N LYS A 51 8.02 -2.61 -0.33
CA LYS A 51 7.64 -1.55 0.64
C LYS A 51 6.54 -0.62 0.13
N THR A 52 6.55 -0.28 -1.17
CA THR A 52 5.56 0.63 -1.77
C THR A 52 4.15 0.09 -1.62
N ALA A 53 3.88 -1.14 -2.06
CA ALA A 53 2.57 -1.76 -1.88
C ALA A 53 2.19 -1.94 -0.41
N ALA A 54 3.17 -2.09 0.49
CA ALA A 54 2.92 -2.23 1.93
C ALA A 54 2.23 -1.00 2.55
N PHE A 55 2.50 0.21 2.05
CA PHE A 55 1.79 1.43 2.48
C PHE A 55 0.68 1.86 1.52
N VAL A 56 0.82 1.63 0.21
CA VAL A 56 -0.18 2.06 -0.79
C VAL A 56 -1.49 1.31 -0.65
N LEU A 57 -1.47 -0.02 -0.49
CA LEU A 57 -2.71 -0.81 -0.42
C LEU A 57 -3.60 -0.42 0.77
N PRO A 58 -3.07 -0.26 2.01
CA PRO A 58 -3.85 0.28 3.12
C PRO A 58 -4.35 1.71 2.90
N ILE A 59 -3.55 2.58 2.24
CA ILE A 59 -3.98 3.94 1.88
C ILE A 59 -5.17 3.89 0.94
N LEU A 60 -5.11 3.08 -0.14
CA LEU A 60 -6.22 2.92 -1.08
C LEU A 60 -7.48 2.44 -0.37
N GLN A 61 -7.37 1.45 0.53
CA GLN A 61 -8.49 0.95 1.33
C GLN A 61 -9.16 2.06 2.14
N ARG A 62 -8.38 2.93 2.78
CA ARG A 62 -8.90 4.07 3.54
C ARG A 62 -9.54 5.11 2.62
N LEU A 63 -8.96 5.38 1.46
CA LEU A 63 -9.45 6.37 0.51
C LEU A 63 -10.82 6.03 -0.10
N LEU A 64 -11.24 4.75 -0.05
CA LEU A 64 -12.59 4.32 -0.42
C LEU A 64 -13.69 4.96 0.45
N ARG A 65 -13.34 5.48 1.63
CA ARG A 65 -14.25 6.12 2.58
C ARG A 65 -13.84 7.57 2.82
N GLY A 66 -14.80 8.44 3.14
CA GLY A 66 -14.55 9.85 3.48
C GLY A 66 -14.78 10.84 2.34
N LYS A 67 -14.48 12.11 2.60
CA LYS A 67 -14.79 13.22 1.69
C LYS A 67 -13.93 13.20 0.42
N LEU A 68 -14.57 13.39 -0.73
CA LEU A 68 -13.88 13.55 -2.02
C LEU A 68 -13.35 14.99 -2.18
N ARG A 69 -12.44 15.17 -3.14
CA ARG A 69 -11.89 16.49 -3.58
C ARG A 69 -10.96 17.21 -2.60
N TYR A 70 -10.38 16.51 -1.63
CA TYR A 70 -9.30 17.03 -0.77
C TYR A 70 -8.13 16.04 -0.72
N PRO A 71 -6.88 16.50 -0.55
CA PRO A 71 -5.76 15.61 -0.24
C PRO A 71 -6.02 14.85 1.06
N ARG A 72 -5.92 13.53 1.02
CA ARG A 72 -6.20 12.63 2.17
C ARG A 72 -5.05 11.69 2.53
N ALA A 73 -3.99 11.70 1.72
CA ALA A 73 -2.76 10.96 1.95
C ALA A 73 -1.59 11.80 1.41
N LEU A 74 -0.46 11.73 2.10
CA LEU A 74 0.79 12.37 1.69
C LEU A 74 1.90 11.33 1.73
N VAL A 75 2.56 11.13 0.61
CA VAL A 75 3.80 10.33 0.52
C VAL A 75 4.93 11.30 0.26
N VAL A 76 5.94 11.28 1.12
CA VAL A 76 7.11 12.16 1.01
C VAL A 76 8.30 11.32 0.57
N ALA A 77 9.00 11.79 -0.46
CA ALA A 77 10.24 11.18 -0.94
C ALA A 77 11.38 12.21 -0.90
N PRO A 78 12.62 11.79 -0.66
CA PRO A 78 13.78 12.68 -0.57
C PRO A 78 14.22 13.30 -1.90
N THR A 79 13.83 12.70 -3.04
CA THR A 79 14.20 13.19 -4.37
C THR A 79 12.99 13.20 -5.30
N ARG A 80 13.06 14.05 -6.32
CA ARG A 80 12.03 14.15 -7.36
C ARG A 80 11.89 12.84 -8.13
N GLU A 81 13.01 12.22 -8.48
CA GLU A 81 13.05 10.98 -9.25
C GLU A 81 12.38 9.84 -8.48
N LEU A 82 12.58 9.76 -7.16
CA LEU A 82 11.91 8.76 -6.34
C LEU A 82 10.40 9.07 -6.18
N ALA A 83 10.03 10.35 -6.10
CA ALA A 83 8.62 10.73 -6.10
C ALA A 83 7.92 10.32 -7.41
N GLU A 84 8.59 10.51 -8.55
CA GLU A 84 8.10 10.08 -9.87
C GLU A 84 7.97 8.56 -9.97
N GLN A 85 8.98 7.80 -9.52
CA GLN A 85 8.91 6.34 -9.48
C GLN A 85 7.75 5.82 -8.62
N ILE A 86 7.51 6.45 -7.46
CA ILE A 86 6.36 6.12 -6.62
C ILE A 86 5.05 6.46 -7.34
N HIS A 87 4.99 7.61 -8.02
CA HIS A 87 3.80 8.02 -8.77
C HIS A 87 3.46 7.06 -9.90
N GLU A 88 4.45 6.58 -10.67
CA GLU A 88 4.25 5.60 -11.74
C GLU A 88 3.77 4.22 -11.23
N THR A 89 4.06 3.91 -9.96
CA THR A 89 3.66 2.64 -9.32
C THR A 89 2.22 2.67 -8.78
N ILE A 90 1.62 3.85 -8.61
CA ILE A 90 0.28 4.07 -8.01
C ILE A 90 -0.75 4.35 -9.10
#